data_AF-A0A7W8WAL9-F1
#
_entry.id   AF-A0A7W8WAL9-F1
#
_cell.length_a   1.000
_cell.length_b   1.000
_cell.length_c   1.000
_cell.angle_alpha   90.00
_cell.angle_beta   90.00
_cell.angle_gamma   90.00
#
_symmetry.space_group_name_H-M   'P 1'
#
loop_
_entity.id
_entity.type
_entity.pdbx_description
1 polymer ?
#
loop_
_entity_poly.entity_id
_entity_poly.type
_entity_poly.pdbx_seq_one_letter_code
_entity_poly.pdbx_strand_id
1 'polypeptide(L)'
;MPSSTGAPLALLRLDPGARGEVAGTYDPATGVLSPARTSWRIRPVAAERRAYLMLGSRRDGVDLALERFNGWRRAAVPLLVLTRQHEACQPAPTLRALADDLARRGPRDVEGVVGLLRAQADHLDRGGDLRSSPLSRKIGGGGSLGGLATG
;
A
#
# COMPACT_ATOMS: atom_id res chain seq x y z
N MET A 1 25.32 -8.56 -16.20
CA MET A 1 24.17 -9.38 -16.63
C MET A 1 22.91 -8.70 -16.07
N PRO A 2 22.09 -8.01 -16.89
CA PRO A 2 20.97 -7.21 -16.39
C PRO A 2 19.72 -8.09 -16.33
N SER A 3 19.27 -8.45 -15.13
CA SER A 3 18.11 -9.32 -14.94
C SER A 3 16.85 -8.48 -14.68
N SER A 4 16.10 -8.23 -15.75
CA SER A 4 14.74 -7.67 -15.80
C SER A 4 14.43 -6.47 -14.90
N THR A 5 14.64 -5.26 -15.44
CA THR A 5 13.97 -4.04 -14.97
C THR A 5 12.46 -4.20 -15.22
N GLY A 6 11.74 -4.76 -14.24
CA GLY A 6 10.29 -4.94 -14.33
C GLY A 6 9.61 -3.60 -14.59
N ALA A 7 8.68 -3.56 -15.54
CA ALA A 7 7.89 -2.36 -15.81
C ALA A 7 7.23 -1.86 -14.51
N PRO A 8 7.09 -0.53 -14.32
CA PRO A 8 6.43 0.01 -13.15
C PRO A 8 5.04 -0.60 -12.94
N LEU A 9 4.75 -1.02 -11.71
CA LEU A 9 3.45 -1.53 -11.30
C LEU A 9 2.49 -0.35 -11.20
N ALA A 10 1.43 -0.37 -12.00
CA ALA A 10 0.33 0.59 -11.86
C ALA A 10 -0.55 0.21 -10.66
N LEU A 11 -0.77 1.16 -9.76
CA LEU A 11 -1.66 1.02 -8.61
C LEU A 11 -2.92 1.81 -8.89
N LEU A 12 -4.04 1.11 -9.00
CA LEU A 12 -5.29 1.69 -9.44
C LEU A 12 -5.90 2.59 -8.37
N ARG A 13 -6.62 3.62 -8.79
CA ARG A 13 -7.63 4.24 -7.95
C ARG A 13 -8.75 3.24 -7.74
N LEU A 14 -9.29 3.20 -6.53
CA LEU A 14 -10.31 2.23 -6.11
C LEU A 14 -11.64 2.91 -5.80
N ASP A 15 -11.78 4.21 -6.04
CA ASP A 15 -13.03 4.95 -5.82
C ASP A 15 -14.11 4.52 -6.83
N PRO A 16 -15.41 4.55 -6.49
CA PRO A 16 -16.50 4.07 -7.35
C PRO A 16 -16.58 4.69 -8.76
N GLY A 17 -15.99 5.88 -8.95
CA GLY A 17 -15.94 6.57 -10.24
C GLY A 17 -14.63 6.39 -11.02
N ALA A 18 -13.61 5.76 -10.42
CA ALA A 18 -12.29 5.67 -11.01
C ALA A 18 -12.20 4.49 -11.99
N ARG A 19 -12.52 4.74 -13.26
CA ARG A 19 -12.53 3.71 -14.31
C ARG A 19 -11.11 3.44 -14.83
N GLY A 20 -10.34 2.64 -14.09
CA GLY A 20 -8.97 2.26 -14.49
C GLY A 20 -7.94 3.38 -14.34
N GLU A 21 -8.30 4.48 -13.65
CA GLU A 21 -7.36 5.53 -13.31
C GLU A 21 -6.26 5.02 -12.37
N VAL A 22 -5.06 5.56 -12.51
CA VAL A 22 -3.90 5.19 -11.69
C VAL A 22 -3.81 6.14 -10.48
N ALA A 23 -3.77 5.59 -9.27
CA ALA A 23 -3.53 6.31 -8.03
C ALA A 23 -2.03 6.59 -7.80
N GLY A 24 -1.17 5.76 -8.36
CA GLY A 24 0.27 5.90 -8.35
C GLY A 24 0.96 4.73 -9.03
N THR A 25 2.28 4.80 -9.12
CA THR A 25 3.11 3.71 -9.64
C THR A 25 4.12 3.27 -8.60
N TYR A 26 4.46 1.99 -8.62
CA TYR A 26 5.61 1.47 -7.90
C TYR A 26 6.59 0.89 -8.90
N ASP A 27 7.80 1.45 -8.95
CA ASP A 27 8.85 0.94 -9.84
C ASP A 27 9.68 -0.11 -9.08
N PRO A 28 9.63 -1.41 -9.45
CA PRO A 28 10.41 -2.45 -8.78
C PRO A 28 11.92 -2.31 -8.97
N ALA A 29 12.39 -1.61 -10.01
CA ALA A 29 13.81 -1.40 -10.22
C ALA A 29 14.38 -0.40 -9.21
N THR A 30 13.68 0.71 -8.98
CA THR A 30 14.12 1.78 -8.07
C THR A 30 13.55 1.66 -6.66
N GLY A 31 12.42 0.96 -6.49
CA GLY A 31 11.65 0.85 -5.25
C GLY A 31 10.87 2.10 -4.92
N VAL A 32 10.66 2.97 -5.90
CA VAL A 32 10.00 4.25 -5.68
C VAL A 32 8.50 4.09 -5.86
N LEU A 33 7.76 4.46 -4.80
CA LEU A 33 6.33 4.68 -4.87
C LEU A 33 6.06 6.13 -5.26
N SER A 34 5.47 6.33 -6.43
CA SER A 34 5.12 7.64 -6.99
C SER A 34 3.60 7.83 -6.99
N PRO A 35 3.05 8.71 -6.12
CA PRO A 35 1.62 9.01 -6.14
C PRO A 35 1.26 9.85 -7.37
N ALA A 36 0.09 9.61 -7.96
CA ALA A 36 -0.40 10.37 -9.12
C ALA A 36 -0.73 11.83 -8.77
N ARG A 37 -1.18 12.08 -7.53
CA ARG A 37 -1.41 13.43 -7.01
C ARG A 37 -0.26 13.82 -6.08
N THR A 38 0.51 14.82 -6.48
CA THR A 38 1.63 15.33 -5.69
C THR A 38 1.30 16.66 -5.01
N SER A 39 1.87 16.88 -3.84
CA SER A 39 1.88 18.14 -3.13
C SER A 39 3.25 18.34 -2.48
N TRP A 40 3.43 19.40 -1.70
CA TRP A 40 4.70 19.59 -1.03
C TRP A 40 5.03 18.47 -0.02
N ARG A 41 4.02 17.88 0.64
CA ARG A 41 4.14 16.69 1.52
C ARG A 41 4.00 15.36 0.77
N ILE A 42 3.16 15.32 -0.26
CA ILE A 42 2.87 14.10 -1.02
C ILE A 42 3.80 14.02 -2.22
N ARG A 43 4.82 13.18 -2.15
CA ARG A 43 5.89 13.09 -3.17
C ARG A 43 6.34 11.64 -3.33
N PRO A 44 7.07 11.31 -4.41
CA PRO A 44 7.67 9.99 -4.54
C PRO A 44 8.57 9.62 -3.35
N VAL A 45 8.46 8.38 -2.87
CA VAL A 45 9.26 7.86 -1.76
C VAL A 45 9.83 6.50 -2.10
N ALA A 46 11.15 6.33 -1.89
CA ALA A 46 11.84 5.05 -2.06
C ALA A 46 11.64 4.13 -0.84
N ALA A 47 11.32 2.87 -1.10
CA ALA A 47 11.16 1.79 -0.12
C ALA A 47 12.50 1.23 0.39
N GLU A 48 13.50 2.07 0.62
CA GLU A 48 14.79 1.66 1.22
C GLU A 48 14.69 1.63 2.78
N ARG A 49 15.70 1.07 3.47
CA ARG A 49 15.74 0.81 4.92
C ARG A 49 15.40 1.96 5.88
N ARG A 50 15.49 3.22 5.43
CA ARG A 50 15.16 4.40 6.23
C ARG A 50 13.68 4.80 6.12
N ALA A 51 12.88 4.05 5.36
CA ALA A 51 11.45 4.29 5.15
C ALA A 51 10.69 3.72 6.31
N TYR A 52 9.56 4.33 6.61
CA TYR A 52 8.51 3.65 7.33
C TYR A 52 7.49 3.15 6.32
N LEU A 53 7.27 1.84 6.30
CA LEU A 53 6.21 1.22 5.51
C LEU A 53 5.02 0.94 6.42
N MET A 54 3.85 1.41 6.04
CA MET A 54 2.66 1.31 6.88
C MET A 54 1.42 0.99 6.06
N LEU A 55 0.43 0.39 6.73
CA LEU A 55 -0.94 0.29 6.22
C LEU A 55 -1.79 1.38 6.89
N GLY A 56 -2.12 2.42 6.12
CA GLY A 56 -2.99 3.50 6.56
C GLY A 56 -4.43 3.01 6.64
N SER A 57 -5.00 2.96 7.83
CA SER A 57 -6.43 2.67 8.01
C SER A 57 -7.27 3.89 7.68
N ARG A 58 -8.31 3.70 6.86
CA ARG A 58 -9.37 4.67 6.60
C ARG A 58 -10.69 4.10 7.08
N ARG A 59 -11.71 4.96 7.17
CA ARG A 59 -13.08 4.56 7.54
C ARG A 59 -13.65 3.52 6.56
N ASP A 60 -13.24 3.61 5.31
CA ASP A 60 -13.77 2.88 4.17
C ASP A 60 -12.70 2.11 3.40
N GLY A 61 -11.50 1.90 3.98
CA GLY A 61 -10.43 1.29 3.22
C GLY A 61 -9.09 1.21 3.93
N VAL A 62 -8.10 0.76 3.16
CA VAL A 62 -6.71 0.62 3.59
C VAL A 62 -5.80 1.12 2.47
N ASP A 63 -4.80 1.92 2.83
CA ASP A 63 -3.79 2.42 1.92
C ASP A 63 -2.42 1.84 2.26
N LEU A 64 -1.58 1.60 1.25
CA LEU A 64 -0.15 1.44 1.43
C LEU A 64 0.47 2.82 1.56
N ALA A 65 1.29 3.04 2.59
CA ALA A 65 2.00 4.30 2.78
C ALA A 65 3.50 4.06 2.98
N LEU A 66 4.30 4.89 2.33
CA LEU A 66 5.73 5.02 2.56
C LEU A 66 6.01 6.42 3.07
N GLU A 67 6.71 6.51 4.19
CA GLU A 67 7.05 7.79 4.82
C GLU A 67 8.56 7.97 5.02
N ARG A 68 8.98 9.24 4.96
CA ARG A 68 10.35 9.71 5.18
C ARG A 68 10.37 10.97 6.03
N PHE A 69 11.52 11.19 6.66
CA PHE A 69 11.80 12.39 7.44
C PHE A 69 10.72 12.64 8.49
N ASN A 70 10.35 11.61 9.27
CA ASN A 70 9.30 11.67 10.30
C ASN A 70 7.95 12.20 9.76
N GLY A 71 7.49 11.66 8.62
CA GLY A 71 6.20 12.00 8.01
C GLY A 71 6.20 13.26 7.15
N TRP A 72 7.30 14.00 7.06
CA TRP A 72 7.39 15.21 6.21
C TRP A 72 7.27 14.91 4.72
N ARG A 73 7.66 13.71 4.29
CA ARG A 73 7.44 13.22 2.92
C ARG A 73 6.72 11.89 2.97
N ARG A 74 5.62 11.78 2.22
CA ARG A 74 4.79 10.58 2.16
C ARG A 74 4.38 10.28 0.72
N ALA A 75 4.36 9.00 0.39
CA ALA A 75 3.62 8.46 -0.74
C ALA A 75 2.55 7.52 -0.19
N ALA A 76 1.31 7.61 -0.70
CA ALA A 76 0.24 6.73 -0.30
C ALA A 76 -0.66 6.39 -1.48
N VAL A 77 -1.13 5.15 -1.52
CA VAL A 77 -1.96 4.58 -2.59
C VAL A 77 -2.96 3.58 -2.00
N PRO A 78 -4.19 3.51 -2.52
CA PRO A 78 -5.21 2.63 -1.96
C PRO A 78 -4.91 1.16 -2.28
N LEU A 79 -5.09 0.29 -1.29
CA LEU A 79 -5.02 -1.17 -1.45
C LEU A 79 -6.40 -1.81 -1.43
N LEU A 80 -7.32 -1.26 -0.64
CA LEU A 80 -8.68 -1.74 -0.46
C LEU A 80 -9.62 -0.56 -0.22
N VAL A 81 -10.79 -0.58 -0.86
CA VAL A 81 -11.92 0.30 -0.56
C VAL A 81 -13.16 -0.59 -0.36
N LEU A 82 -13.83 -0.41 0.77
CA LEU A 82 -15.08 -1.08 1.14
C LEU A 82 -16.08 -0.05 1.66
N THR A 83 -17.19 0.07 0.94
CA THR A 83 -18.35 0.86 1.33
C THR A 83 -19.59 -0.02 1.30
N ARG A 84 -20.78 0.55 1.55
CA ARG A 84 -22.04 -0.19 1.37
C ARG A 84 -22.37 -0.48 -0.10
N GLN A 85 -21.86 0.32 -1.03
CA GLN A 85 -22.26 0.30 -2.44
C GLN A 85 -21.13 -0.10 -3.39
N HIS A 86 -19.90 -0.20 -2.88
CA HIS A 86 -18.71 -0.41 -3.68
C HIS A 86 -17.63 -1.14 -2.90
N GLU A 87 -16.99 -2.10 -3.57
CA GLU A 87 -15.91 -2.91 -3.04
C GLU A 87 -14.84 -3.07 -4.12
N ALA A 88 -13.61 -2.70 -3.80
CA ALA A 88 -12.50 -2.80 -4.74
C ALA A 88 -11.19 -3.04 -4.01
N CYS A 89 -10.31 -3.82 -4.60
CA CYS A 89 -8.97 -4.11 -4.10
C CYS A 89 -7.97 -4.07 -5.25
N GLN A 90 -6.70 -3.81 -4.96
CA GLN A 90 -5.64 -4.01 -5.96
C GLN A 90 -5.60 -5.48 -6.41
N PRO A 91 -5.24 -5.76 -7.68
CA PRO A 91 -5.14 -7.12 -8.18
C PRO A 91 -4.14 -7.97 -7.39
N ALA A 92 -4.43 -9.27 -7.23
CA ALA A 92 -3.55 -10.20 -6.51
C ALA A 92 -2.10 -10.24 -7.05
N PRO A 93 -1.85 -10.25 -8.38
CA PRO A 93 -0.49 -10.19 -8.92
C PRO A 93 0.26 -8.92 -8.48
N THR A 94 -0.43 -7.78 -8.44
CA THR A 94 0.13 -6.50 -7.99
C THR A 94 0.50 -6.54 -6.51
N LEU A 95 -0.37 -7.10 -5.66
CA LEU A 95 -0.12 -7.25 -4.23
C LEU A 95 1.08 -8.17 -3.94
N ARG A 96 1.23 -9.28 -4.68
CA ARG A 96 2.39 -10.16 -4.56
C ARG A 96 3.68 -9.49 -4.99
N ALA A 97 3.67 -8.84 -6.16
CA ALA A 97 4.83 -8.15 -6.68
C ALA A 97 5.32 -7.05 -5.72
N LEU A 98 4.40 -6.30 -5.13
CA LEU A 98 4.71 -5.33 -4.07
C LEU A 98 5.32 -6.03 -2.85
N ALA A 99 4.67 -7.08 -2.34
CA ALA A 99 5.12 -7.78 -1.14
C ALA A 99 6.54 -8.33 -1.32
N ASP A 100 6.83 -8.93 -2.48
CA ASP A 100 8.14 -9.53 -2.76
C ASP A 100 9.22 -8.47 -2.91
N ASP A 101 8.95 -7.35 -3.57
CA ASP A 101 9.93 -6.28 -3.70
C ASP A 101 10.18 -5.53 -2.38
N LEU A 102 9.12 -5.26 -1.61
CA LEU A 102 9.24 -4.65 -0.29
C LEU A 102 10.01 -5.55 0.68
N ALA A 103 9.77 -6.86 0.66
CA ALA A 103 10.52 -7.83 1.44
C ALA A 103 12.01 -7.82 1.10
N ARG A 104 12.36 -7.73 -0.19
CA ARG A 104 13.77 -7.63 -0.64
C ARG A 104 14.45 -6.34 -0.16
N ARG A 105 13.73 -5.23 -0.15
CA ARG A 105 14.30 -3.91 0.16
C ARG A 105 14.39 -3.62 1.66
N GLY A 106 13.49 -4.20 2.45
CA GLY A 106 13.48 -4.11 3.91
C GLY A 106 13.33 -2.69 4.47
N PRO A 107 12.29 -1.91 4.10
CA PRO A 107 11.92 -0.71 4.85
C PRO A 107 11.57 -1.06 6.31
N ARG A 108 11.49 -0.06 7.19
CA ARG A 108 11.03 -0.28 8.57
C ARG A 108 9.57 -0.74 8.58
N ASP A 109 9.25 -1.60 9.55
CA ASP A 109 7.92 -2.18 9.77
C ASP A 109 7.42 -3.08 8.62
N VAL A 110 8.35 -3.58 7.79
CA VAL A 110 8.04 -4.36 6.57
C VAL A 110 7.31 -5.68 6.83
N GLU A 111 7.67 -6.41 7.89
CA GLU A 111 7.22 -7.80 8.07
C GLU A 111 5.70 -7.92 8.19
N GLY A 112 5.08 -7.07 9.02
CA GLY A 112 3.63 -7.05 9.20
C GLY A 112 2.87 -6.66 7.94
N VAL A 113 3.43 -5.75 7.13
CA VAL A 113 2.81 -5.29 5.89
C VAL A 113 2.92 -6.36 4.79
N VAL A 114 4.10 -6.95 4.61
CA VAL A 114 4.33 -8.01 3.60
C VAL A 114 3.45 -9.22 3.87
N GLY A 115 3.34 -9.66 5.12
CA GLY A 115 2.47 -10.77 5.50
C GLY A 115 1.01 -10.52 5.11
N LEU A 116 0.50 -9.30 5.37
CA LEU A 116 -0.87 -8.92 5.01
C LEU A 116 -1.09 -8.80 3.51
N LEU A 117 -0.12 -8.26 2.75
CA LEU A 117 -0.20 -8.18 1.29
C LEU A 117 -0.28 -9.57 0.65
N ARG A 118 0.57 -10.52 1.10
CA ARG A 118 0.55 -11.91 0.63
C ARG A 118 -0.76 -12.61 0.98
N ALA A 119 -1.20 -12.50 2.25
CA ALA A 119 -2.46 -13.09 2.69
C ALA A 119 -3.66 -12.54 1.90
N GLN A 120 -3.67 -11.24 1.60
CA GLN A 120 -4.70 -10.63 0.77
C GLN A 120 -4.68 -11.19 -0.66
N ALA A 121 -3.51 -11.26 -1.28
CA ALA A 121 -3.39 -11.82 -2.63
C ALA A 121 -3.90 -13.27 -2.70
N ASP A 122 -3.54 -14.09 -1.71
CA ASP A 122 -4.00 -15.47 -1.65
C ASP A 122 -5.50 -15.58 -1.36
N HIS A 123 -6.09 -14.63 -0.65
CA HIS A 123 -7.54 -14.56 -0.45
C HIS A 123 -8.27 -14.26 -1.75
N LEU A 124 -7.76 -13.30 -2.53
CA LEU A 124 -8.33 -12.93 -3.83
C LEU A 124 -8.26 -14.09 -4.84
N ASP A 125 -7.12 -14.78 -4.91
CA ASP A 125 -6.95 -15.91 -5.84
C ASP A 125 -7.89 -17.09 -5.52
N ARG A 126 -8.28 -17.26 -4.26
CA ARG A 126 -9.29 -18.24 -3.85
C ARG A 126 -10.73 -17.78 -4.14
N GLY A 127 -10.93 -16.60 -4.72
CA GLY A 127 -12.24 -15.99 -4.92
C GLY A 127 -12.90 -15.52 -3.63
N GLY A 128 -12.11 -15.24 -2.59
CA GLY A 128 -12.62 -14.85 -1.29
C GLY A 128 -13.29 -13.47 -1.28
N ASP A 129 -14.34 -13.32 -0.48
CA ASP A 129 -15.10 -12.08 -0.33
C ASP A 129 -14.27 -10.96 0.31
N LEU A 130 -14.34 -9.73 -0.25
CA LEU A 130 -13.50 -8.62 0.20
C LEU A 130 -13.83 -8.15 1.62
N ARG A 131 -15.08 -8.26 2.08
CA ARG A 131 -15.47 -7.87 3.46
C ARG A 131 -14.86 -8.79 4.51
N SER A 132 -14.61 -10.05 4.17
CA SER A 132 -13.94 -11.02 5.05
C SER A 132 -12.41 -11.08 4.88
N SER A 133 -11.85 -10.26 3.98
CA SER A 133 -10.45 -10.33 3.59
C SER A 133 -9.45 -9.90 4.68
N PRO A 134 -8.17 -10.32 4.61
CA PRO A 134 -7.15 -9.91 5.58
C PRO A 134 -7.01 -8.39 5.75
N LEU A 135 -7.10 -7.60 4.67
CA LEU A 135 -7.02 -6.15 4.75
C LEU A 135 -8.29 -5.50 5.33
N SER A 136 -9.48 -6.09 5.16
CA SER A 136 -10.72 -5.50 5.70
C SER A 136 -10.69 -5.39 7.22
N ARG A 137 -9.98 -6.30 7.90
CA ARG A 137 -9.75 -6.30 9.35
C ARG A 137 -8.97 -5.08 9.85
N LYS A 138 -8.36 -4.31 8.96
CA LYS A 138 -7.66 -3.06 9.28
C LYS A 138 -8.53 -1.82 9.07
N ILE A 139 -9.71 -1.94 8.47
CA ILE A 139 -10.65 -0.81 8.29
C ILE A 139 -11.22 -0.41 9.64
N GLY A 140 -11.26 0.89 9.92
CA GLY A 140 -11.84 1.42 11.16
C GLY A 140 -11.11 1.04 12.44
N GLY A 141 -10.04 0.23 12.38
CA GLY A 141 -9.18 -0.16 13.50
C GLY A 141 -8.26 0.97 13.97
N GLY A 142 -8.77 2.20 14.02
CA GLY A 142 -8.05 3.38 14.51
C GLY A 142 -7.50 3.12 15.91
N GLY A 143 -6.20 2.78 15.96
CA GLY A 143 -5.42 2.57 17.16
C GLY A 143 -4.10 3.35 17.06
N SER A 144 -4.17 4.60 17.51
CA SER A 144 -3.11 5.50 17.97
C SER A 144 -1.96 5.94 17.03
N LEU A 145 -2.04 7.20 16.58
CA LEU A 145 -0.89 8.12 16.57
C LEU A 145 -1.08 9.13 17.71
N GLY A 146 -0.99 8.64 18.94
CA GLY A 146 -1.14 9.40 20.18
C GLY A 146 -0.66 8.57 21.35
N GLY A 147 0.62 8.23 21.34
CA GLY A 147 1.24 7.35 22.32
C GLY A 147 2.74 7.58 22.41
N LEU A 148 3.17 8.84 22.52
CA LEU A 148 4.41 9.16 23.20
C LEU A 148 4.03 9.59 24.61
N ALA A 149 4.13 8.61 25.52
CA ALA A 149 4.39 8.89 26.91
C ALA A 149 5.79 9.54 27.00
N THR A 150 5.79 10.79 27.40
CA THR A 150 6.88 11.46 28.13
C THR A 150 6.14 12.13 29.27
N GLY A 151 6.24 11.64 30.50
CA GLY A 151 7.46 11.71 31.30
C GLY A 151 7.26 12.86 32.27
#